data_AF-A0A660RTM8-F1
#
_entry.id   AF-A0A660RTM8-F1
#
_cell.length_a   1.000
_cell.length_b   1.000
_cell.length_c   1.000
_cell.angle_alpha   90.00
_cell.angle_beta   90.00
_cell.angle_gamma   90.00
#
_symmetry.space_group_name_H-M   'P 1'
#
loop_
_entity.id
_entity.type
_entity.pdbx_description
1 polymer ?
#
loop_
_entity_poly.entity_id
_entity_poly.type
_entity_poly.pdbx_seq_one_letter_code
_entity_poly.pdbx_strand_id
1 'polypeptide(L)'
;ITKVLDKRTCGYKRRQEAMIKSTDHLENMVKRALRKGMRADYILMDSWFCFPSILKKLSRHVPVICMAKDMAKVFYRYNNQWLRLSNLYGKLKKRPGKAKILTSVITETKTGQKVKIVFVRHRHKRSWIALMSTDITLADEEIVRI
;
A
#
# COMPACT_ATOMS: atom_id res chain seq x y z
N ILE A 1 37.74 5.30 -17.26
CA ILE A 1 37.73 6.46 -16.32
C ILE A 1 37.53 5.92 -14.91
N THR A 2 38.60 5.77 -14.14
CA THR A 2 38.55 5.27 -12.75
C THR A 2 38.79 6.45 -11.82
N LYS A 3 37.79 7.33 -11.70
CA LYS A 3 37.84 8.42 -10.70
C LYS A 3 37.62 7.82 -9.31
N VAL A 4 38.54 8.08 -8.39
CA VAL A 4 38.35 7.81 -6.96
C VAL A 4 37.16 8.65 -6.49
N LEU A 5 36.04 8.00 -6.19
CA LEU A 5 34.80 8.64 -5.76
C LEU A 5 34.88 8.99 -4.26
N ASP A 6 34.86 10.28 -3.92
CA ASP A 6 34.77 10.72 -2.52
C ASP A 6 33.41 10.32 -1.93
N LYS A 7 33.47 9.45 -0.91
CA LYS A 7 32.30 8.85 -0.25
C LYS A 7 31.47 9.85 0.58
N ARG A 8 32.02 11.03 0.89
CA ARG A 8 31.32 12.09 1.63
C ARG A 8 30.34 12.85 0.75
N THR A 9 30.56 12.83 -0.56
CA THR A 9 29.76 13.59 -1.53
C THR A 9 28.30 13.12 -1.59
N CYS A 10 27.40 14.05 -1.88
CA CYS A 10 25.99 13.74 -2.14
C CYS A 10 25.82 12.74 -3.30
N GLY A 11 26.69 12.82 -4.31
CA GLY A 11 26.67 11.92 -5.47
C GLY A 11 26.94 10.46 -5.08
N TYR A 12 27.95 10.20 -4.23
CA TYR A 12 28.21 8.86 -3.73
C TYR A 12 27.04 8.32 -2.90
N LYS A 13 26.48 9.13 -1.99
CA LYS A 13 25.32 8.73 -1.17
C LYS A 13 24.11 8.37 -2.02
N ARG A 14 23.77 9.17 -3.05
CA ARG A 14 22.69 8.85 -4.00
C ARG A 14 22.97 7.57 -4.79
N ARG A 15 24.22 7.31 -5.18
CA ARG A 15 24.59 6.07 -5.85
C ARG A 15 24.41 4.84 -4.96
N GLN A 16 24.76 4.96 -3.67
CA GLN A 16 24.48 3.89 -2.70
C GLN A 16 22.98 3.65 -2.56
N GLU A 17 22.18 4.70 -2.45
CA GLU A 17 20.72 4.58 -2.40
C GLU A 17 20.15 3.92 -3.67
N ALA A 18 20.67 4.24 -4.85
CA ALA A 18 20.26 3.64 -6.11
C ALA A 18 20.62 2.15 -6.25
N MET A 19 21.64 1.67 -5.53
CA MET A 19 22.04 0.26 -5.52
C MET A 19 21.27 -0.58 -4.50
N ILE A 20 20.60 0.06 -3.53
CA ILE A 20 19.75 -0.62 -2.55
C ILE A 20 18.40 -0.95 -3.18
N LYS A 21 17.82 -2.10 -2.81
CA LYS A 21 16.46 -2.46 -3.24
C LYS A 21 15.47 -1.36 -2.82
N SER A 22 14.64 -0.91 -3.75
CA SER A 22 13.69 0.19 -3.53
C SER A 22 12.80 -0.03 -2.30
N THR A 23 12.40 -1.27 -2.04
CA THR A 23 11.59 -1.65 -0.87
C THR A 23 12.28 -1.45 0.46
N ASP A 24 13.61 -1.64 0.50
CA ASP A 24 14.42 -1.46 1.71
C ASP A 24 14.79 0.01 1.92
N HIS A 25 14.92 0.77 0.83
CA HIS A 25 15.17 2.21 0.91
C HIS A 25 13.95 3.01 1.41
N LEU A 26 12.74 2.53 1.13
CA LEU A 26 11.48 3.25 1.39
C LEU A 26 11.29 3.62 2.88
N GLU A 27 11.55 2.69 3.81
CA GLU A 27 11.43 2.98 5.25
C GLU A 27 12.44 4.04 5.69
N ASN A 28 13.67 4.00 5.16
CA ASN A 28 14.70 4.98 5.47
C ASN A 28 14.35 6.38 4.94
N MET A 29 13.71 6.46 3.77
CA MET A 29 13.19 7.73 3.24
C MET A 29 12.13 8.31 4.17
N VAL A 30 11.17 7.51 4.61
CA VAL A 30 10.10 7.94 5.54
C VAL A 30 10.68 8.38 6.87
N LYS A 31 11.57 7.60 7.49
CA LYS A 31 12.25 8.00 8.74
C LYS A 31 13.05 9.29 8.60
N ARG A 32 13.72 9.49 7.47
CA ARG A 32 14.45 10.73 7.18
C ARG A 32 13.50 11.92 7.02
N ALA A 33 12.36 11.72 6.39
CA ALA A 33 11.34 12.75 6.23
C ALA A 33 10.78 13.19 7.60
N LEU A 34 10.35 12.21 8.41
CA LEU A 34 9.80 12.47 9.75
C LEU A 34 10.83 13.14 10.67
N ARG A 35 12.10 12.70 10.66
CA ARG A 35 13.18 13.35 11.44
C ARG A 35 13.45 14.79 11.04
N LYS A 36 13.12 15.19 9.81
CA LYS A 36 13.20 16.58 9.36
C LYS A 36 12.01 17.43 9.80
N GLY A 37 11.09 16.87 10.60
CA GLY A 37 9.92 17.57 11.11
C GLY A 37 8.73 17.56 10.17
N MET A 38 8.78 16.84 9.04
CA MET A 38 7.59 16.68 8.19
C MET A 38 6.55 15.83 8.93
N ARG A 39 5.34 16.35 9.03
CA ARG A 39 4.17 15.66 9.58
C ARG A 39 3.23 15.33 8.44
N ALA A 40 2.71 14.11 8.41
CA ALA A 40 1.73 13.65 7.44
C ALA A 40 0.77 12.70 8.14
N ASP A 41 -0.52 12.81 7.82
CA ASP A 41 -1.54 11.93 8.37
C ASP A 41 -1.51 10.55 7.69
N TYR A 42 -1.14 10.52 6.41
CA TYR A 42 -1.12 9.32 5.58
C TYR A 42 0.07 9.28 4.63
N ILE A 43 0.55 8.08 4.33
CA ILE A 43 1.44 7.79 3.20
C ILE A 43 0.60 7.21 2.07
N LEU A 44 0.62 7.87 0.91
CA LEU A 44 -0.01 7.36 -0.31
C LEU A 44 1.02 6.63 -1.14
N MET A 45 0.70 5.40 -1.55
CA MET A 45 1.57 4.60 -2.40
C MET A 45 0.84 4.06 -3.63
N ASP A 46 1.60 3.87 -4.69
CA ASP A 46 1.13 3.18 -5.87
C ASP A 46 0.98 1.66 -5.61
N SER A 47 0.53 0.95 -6.64
CA SER A 47 0.34 -0.50 -6.55
C SER A 47 1.62 -1.32 -6.44
N TRP A 48 2.78 -0.75 -6.78
CA TRP A 48 4.05 -1.45 -6.76
C TRP A 48 4.60 -1.60 -5.34
N PHE A 49 4.13 -0.81 -4.37
CA PHE A 49 4.56 -0.89 -2.97
C PHE A 49 3.54 -1.57 -2.04
N CYS A 50 2.44 -2.08 -2.57
CA CYS A 50 1.32 -2.63 -1.80
C CYS A 50 1.57 -4.09 -1.35
N PHE A 51 2.78 -4.38 -0.85
CA PHE A 51 3.18 -5.70 -0.35
C PHE A 51 3.04 -5.79 1.18
N PRO A 52 2.59 -6.93 1.74
CA PRO A 52 2.38 -7.09 3.18
C PRO A 52 3.59 -6.77 4.08
N SER A 53 4.81 -7.06 3.60
CA SER A 53 6.05 -6.76 4.33
C SER A 53 6.35 -5.27 4.39
N ILE A 54 6.13 -4.54 3.30
CA ILE A 54 6.33 -3.09 3.20
C ILE A 54 5.30 -2.38 4.06
N LEU A 55 4.03 -2.75 3.93
CA LEU A 55 2.94 -2.17 4.69
C LEU A 55 3.19 -2.28 6.19
N LYS A 56 3.58 -3.47 6.67
CA LYS A 56 3.90 -3.70 8.09
C LYS A 56 5.09 -2.86 8.59
N LYS A 57 6.06 -2.55 7.73
CA LYS A 57 7.20 -1.68 8.10
C LYS A 57 6.79 -0.22 8.18
N LEU A 58 6.05 0.26 7.18
CA LEU A 58 5.68 1.67 7.05
C LEU A 58 4.56 2.10 7.99
N SER A 59 3.57 1.23 8.21
CA SER A 59 2.40 1.52 9.07
C SER A 59 2.77 1.76 10.54
N ARG A 60 4.01 1.43 10.95
CA ARG A 60 4.56 1.73 12.28
C ARG A 60 4.87 3.21 12.47
N HIS A 61 5.04 3.94 11.38
CA HIS A 61 5.45 5.34 11.40
C HIS A 61 4.27 6.26 11.06
N VAL A 62 3.55 5.94 9.99
CA VAL A 62 2.38 6.69 9.51
C VAL A 62 1.41 5.69 8.84
N PRO A 63 0.09 5.82 9.02
CA PRO A 63 -0.89 5.02 8.27
C PRO A 63 -0.67 5.09 6.76
N VAL A 64 -0.87 3.96 6.07
CA VAL A 64 -0.58 3.82 4.64
C VAL A 64 -1.86 3.52 3.88
N ILE A 65 -2.08 4.25 2.79
CA ILE A 65 -3.11 3.97 1.80
C ILE A 65 -2.41 3.63 0.47
N CYS A 66 -2.73 2.49 -0.12
CA CYS A 66 -2.16 2.08 -1.41
C CYS A 66 -3.18 1.43 -2.33
N MET A 67 -2.92 1.51 -3.63
CA MET A 67 -3.69 0.74 -4.60
C MET A 67 -3.31 -0.74 -4.53
N ALA A 68 -4.25 -1.64 -4.24
CA ALA A 68 -3.99 -3.06 -4.26
C ALA A 68 -4.22 -3.64 -5.67
N LYS A 69 -3.25 -4.42 -6.16
CA LYS A 69 -3.39 -5.24 -7.36
C LYS A 69 -3.62 -6.69 -7.01
N ASP A 70 -4.34 -7.40 -7.87
CA ASP A 70 -4.50 -8.84 -7.75
C ASP A 70 -3.20 -9.53 -8.17
N MET A 71 -2.43 -9.96 -7.17
CA MET A 71 -1.13 -10.58 -7.37
C MET A 71 -1.19 -12.06 -6.99
N ALA A 72 -0.60 -12.92 -7.82
CA ALA A 72 -0.67 -14.38 -7.63
C ALA A 72 -0.13 -14.88 -6.27
N LYS A 73 0.82 -14.15 -5.68
CA LYS A 73 1.50 -14.53 -4.42
C LYS A 73 1.02 -13.76 -3.19
N VAL A 74 0.07 -12.83 -3.34
CA VAL A 74 -0.46 -12.02 -2.24
C VAL A 74 -1.86 -12.49 -1.89
N PHE A 75 -2.05 -12.82 -0.60
CA PHE A 75 -3.27 -13.40 -0.09
C PHE A 75 -3.74 -12.66 1.15
N TYR A 76 -5.05 -12.67 1.33
CA TYR A 76 -5.78 -12.00 2.40
C TYR A 76 -6.69 -13.02 3.09
N ARG A 77 -6.79 -12.95 4.42
CA ARG A 77 -7.58 -13.88 5.23
C ARG A 77 -9.04 -13.42 5.33
N TYR A 78 -9.96 -14.24 4.84
CA TYR A 78 -11.39 -13.99 4.93
C TYR A 78 -12.12 -15.31 5.20
N ASN A 79 -12.97 -15.35 6.23
CA ASN A 79 -13.67 -16.56 6.69
C ASN A 79 -12.74 -17.78 6.80
N ASN A 80 -11.62 -17.61 7.50
CA ASN A 80 -10.56 -18.62 7.71
C ASN A 80 -9.90 -19.15 6.43
N GLN A 81 -10.10 -18.51 5.28
CA GLN A 81 -9.48 -18.88 4.00
C GLN A 81 -8.52 -17.80 3.50
N TRP A 82 -7.41 -18.23 2.91
CA TRP A 82 -6.47 -17.35 2.23
C TRP A 82 -6.87 -17.17 0.79
N LEU A 83 -7.28 -15.96 0.43
CA LEU A 83 -7.82 -15.63 -0.89
C LEU A 83 -6.96 -14.56 -1.55
N ARG A 84 -6.81 -14.67 -2.88
CA ARG A 84 -6.33 -13.54 -3.68
C ARG A 84 -7.36 -12.42 -3.69
N LEU A 85 -6.95 -11.24 -4.12
CA LEU A 85 -7.80 -10.05 -4.15
C LEU A 85 -9.04 -10.23 -5.03
N SER A 86 -8.89 -10.86 -6.20
CA SER A 86 -10.02 -11.17 -7.10
C SER A 86 -11.02 -12.14 -6.48
N ASN A 87 -10.54 -13.21 -5.85
CA ASN A 87 -11.40 -14.20 -5.18
C ASN A 87 -12.11 -13.59 -3.97
N LEU A 88 -11.40 -12.76 -3.21
CA LEU A 88 -11.97 -11.99 -2.10
C LEU A 88 -13.10 -11.10 -2.61
N TYR A 89 -12.86 -10.29 -3.65
CA TYR A 89 -13.91 -9.49 -4.28
C TYR A 89 -15.11 -10.36 -4.73
N GLY A 90 -14.85 -11.53 -5.31
CA GLY A 90 -15.88 -12.50 -5.71
C GLY A 90 -16.84 -12.87 -4.58
N LYS A 91 -16.33 -13.10 -3.37
CA LYS A 91 -17.13 -13.53 -2.20
C LYS A 91 -17.91 -12.43 -1.50
N LEU A 92 -17.57 -11.16 -1.73
CA LEU A 92 -18.23 -10.05 -1.03
C LEU A 92 -19.56 -9.69 -1.70
N LYS A 93 -20.55 -9.26 -0.89
CA LYS A 93 -21.77 -8.63 -1.39
C LYS A 93 -21.44 -7.21 -1.87
N LYS A 94 -21.87 -6.86 -3.08
CA LYS A 94 -21.62 -5.54 -3.67
C LYS A 94 -22.87 -4.67 -3.55
N ARG A 95 -22.67 -3.36 -3.37
CA ARG A 95 -23.72 -2.35 -3.44
C ARG A 95 -24.35 -2.38 -4.86
N PRO A 96 -25.69 -2.40 -4.98
CA PRO A 96 -26.37 -2.49 -6.27
C PRO A 96 -26.25 -1.18 -7.09
N GLY A 97 -26.66 -1.24 -8.36
CA GLY A 97 -26.76 -0.07 -9.23
C GLY A 97 -25.41 0.61 -9.53
N LYS A 98 -25.44 1.95 -9.64
CA LYS A 98 -24.30 2.78 -10.07
C LYS A 98 -23.41 3.28 -8.92
N ALA A 99 -23.35 2.57 -7.80
CA ALA A 99 -22.51 2.94 -6.64
C ALA A 99 -21.02 3.10 -7.00
N LYS A 100 -20.38 4.22 -6.60
CA LYS A 100 -18.94 4.44 -6.84
C LYS A 100 -18.09 3.46 -6.04
N ILE A 101 -18.43 3.26 -4.78
CA ILE A 101 -17.85 2.24 -3.89
C ILE A 101 -18.70 0.99 -4.04
N LEU A 102 -18.07 -0.10 -4.44
CA LEU A 102 -18.73 -1.38 -4.71
C LEU A 102 -18.93 -2.17 -3.43
N THR A 103 -17.88 -2.29 -2.62
CA THR A 103 -17.88 -3.02 -1.36
C THR A 103 -16.58 -2.73 -0.60
N SER A 104 -16.53 -3.06 0.68
CA SER A 104 -15.31 -2.99 1.49
C SER A 104 -15.24 -4.17 2.45
N VAL A 105 -14.04 -4.50 2.89
CA VAL A 105 -13.81 -5.57 3.85
C VAL A 105 -12.59 -5.28 4.71
N ILE A 106 -12.69 -5.56 6.01
CA ILE A 106 -11.52 -5.64 6.89
C ILE A 106 -11.00 -7.08 6.84
N THR A 107 -9.73 -7.23 6.51
CA THR A 107 -9.06 -8.52 6.33
C THR A 107 -7.67 -8.48 6.95
N GLU A 108 -6.98 -9.61 6.92
CA GLU A 108 -5.64 -9.74 7.47
C GLU A 108 -4.67 -10.22 6.38
N THR A 109 -3.50 -9.60 6.34
CA THR A 109 -2.43 -10.02 5.45
C THR A 109 -1.63 -11.17 6.06
N LYS A 110 -0.81 -11.87 5.27
CA LYS A 110 0.08 -12.94 5.77
C LYS A 110 1.02 -12.52 6.91
N THR A 111 1.26 -11.23 7.11
CA THR A 111 2.13 -10.73 8.18
C THR A 111 1.40 -10.48 9.50
N GLY A 112 0.11 -10.84 9.58
CA GLY A 112 -0.76 -10.61 10.73
C GLY A 112 -1.37 -9.19 10.79
N GLN A 113 -1.04 -8.33 9.81
CA GLN A 113 -1.53 -6.96 9.78
C GLN A 113 -2.98 -6.92 9.32
N LYS A 114 -3.87 -6.35 10.14
CA LYS A 114 -5.23 -5.98 9.73
C LYS A 114 -5.18 -4.80 8.77
N VAL A 115 -5.95 -4.91 7.69
CA VAL A 115 -6.06 -3.90 6.63
C VAL A 115 -7.51 -3.81 6.19
N LYS A 116 -7.91 -2.63 5.72
CA LYS A 116 -9.21 -2.40 5.12
C LYS A 116 -9.05 -2.27 3.61
N ILE A 117 -9.78 -3.09 2.86
CA ILE A 117 -9.77 -3.06 1.39
C ILE A 117 -11.10 -2.50 0.92
N VAL A 118 -11.05 -1.42 0.14
CA VAL A 118 -12.21 -0.75 -0.46
C VAL A 118 -12.16 -0.97 -1.96
N PHE A 119 -13.21 -1.59 -2.51
CA PHE A 119 -13.35 -1.81 -3.94
C PHE A 119 -14.18 -0.70 -4.55
N VAL A 120 -13.61 -0.02 -5.54
CA VAL A 120 -14.19 1.14 -6.24
C VAL A 120 -14.43 0.77 -7.69
N ARG A 121 -15.51 1.29 -8.28
CA ARG A 121 -15.76 1.10 -9.70
C ARG A 121 -14.71 1.82 -10.54
N HIS A 122 -14.12 1.11 -11.50
CA HIS A 122 -13.17 1.72 -12.42
C HIS A 122 -13.94 2.67 -13.37
N ARG A 123 -13.44 3.90 -13.56
CA ARG A 123 -14.14 4.92 -14.37
C ARG A 123 -14.17 4.60 -15.86
N HIS A 124 -13.06 4.08 -16.39
CA HIS A 124 -12.89 3.83 -17.83
C HIS A 124 -13.08 2.39 -18.29
N LYS A 125 -13.20 1.42 -17.37
CA LYS A 125 -13.21 -0.01 -17.69
C LYS A 125 -14.34 -0.68 -16.90
N ARG A 126 -14.93 -1.73 -17.45
CA ARG A 126 -15.90 -2.59 -16.74
C ARG A 126 -15.18 -3.48 -15.73
N SER A 127 -14.52 -2.86 -14.76
CA SER A 127 -13.73 -3.51 -13.73
C SER A 127 -13.78 -2.70 -12.42
N TRP A 128 -13.00 -3.14 -11.44
CA TRP A 128 -12.84 -2.48 -10.15
C TRP A 128 -11.38 -2.08 -9.92
N ILE A 129 -11.18 -1.13 -9.03
CA ILE A 129 -9.91 -0.75 -8.41
C ILE A 129 -10.02 -1.09 -6.94
N ALA A 130 -8.97 -1.62 -6.32
CA ALA A 130 -8.92 -1.81 -4.88
C ALA A 130 -7.99 -0.78 -4.27
N LEU A 131 -8.47 -0.09 -3.26
CA LEU A 131 -7.68 0.73 -2.35
C LEU A 131 -7.54 -0.05 -1.04
N MET A 132 -6.35 -0.06 -0.47
CA MET A 132 -6.07 -0.69 0.81
C MET A 132 -5.56 0.36 1.78
N SER A 133 -6.13 0.37 2.98
CA SER A 133 -5.70 1.20 4.11
C SER A 133 -5.19 0.31 5.24
N THR A 134 -4.11 0.72 5.89
CA THR A 134 -3.67 0.11 7.16
C THR A 134 -4.41 0.68 8.36
N ASP A 135 -5.04 1.84 8.22
CA ASP A 135 -6.00 2.36 9.20
C ASP A 135 -7.39 1.80 8.88
N ILE A 136 -7.86 0.89 9.73
CA ILE A 136 -9.14 0.20 9.58
C ILE A 136 -10.32 1.01 10.12
N THR A 137 -10.06 2.11 10.82
CA THR A 137 -11.09 2.97 11.43
C THR A 137 -11.65 3.98 10.43
N LEU A 138 -10.90 4.28 9.37
CA LEU A 138 -11.34 5.18 8.31
C LEU A 138 -12.59 4.68 7.57
N ALA A 139 -13.52 5.60 7.31
CA ALA A 139 -14.69 5.35 6.47
C ALA A 139 -14.29 5.02 5.03
N ASP A 140 -15.13 4.27 4.32
CA ASP A 140 -14.85 3.85 2.93
C ASP A 140 -14.73 5.08 2.02
N GLU A 141 -15.62 6.04 2.22
CA GLU A 141 -15.70 7.30 1.48
C GLU A 141 -14.45 8.15 1.70
N GLU A 142 -13.89 8.12 2.91
CA GLU A 142 -12.68 8.86 3.27
C GLU A 142 -11.43 8.27 2.60
N ILE A 143 -11.30 6.94 2.60
CA ILE A 143 -10.20 6.24 1.89
C ILE A 143 -10.22 6.55 0.39
N VAL A 144 -11.40 6.79 -0.20
CA VAL A 144 -11.55 7.10 -1.63
C VAL A 144 -11.38 8.60 -1.92
N ARG A 145 -11.62 9.46 -0.93
CA ARG A 145 -11.49 10.92 -1.03
C ARG A 145 -10.02 11.34 -0.98
N ILE A 146 -9.24 10.72 -0.09
CA ILE A 146 -7.79 10.89 0.03
C ILE A 146 -7.11 10.36 -1.23
#